data_AF-A0A812LPR4-F1
#
_entry.id   AF-A0A812LPR4-F1
#
_cell.length_a   1.000
_cell.length_b   1.000
_cell.length_c   1.000
_cell.angle_alpha   90.00
_cell.angle_beta   90.00
_cell.angle_gamma   90.00
#
_symmetry.space_group_name_H-M   'P 1'
#
loop_
_entity.id
_entity.type
_entity.pdbx_description
1 polymer ?
#
loop_
_entity_poly.entity_id
_entity_poly.type
_entity_poly.pdbx_seq_one_letter_code
_entity_poly.pdbx_strand_id
1 'polypeptide(L)'
;MPEKVMMNMGPSNYPFNETYATLIPALLIGDSVVMKVPNTGGLAHFLTMEAYAECFPAGVVNFVSGRGRDTMPPCMESGLVDIFAFIGSSKAADALVKARPWILKCNREMNIYIYICLGVGGFG
;
A
#
# COMPACT_ATOMS: atom_id res chain seq x y z
N MET A 1 9.80 -16.70 7.22
CA MET A 1 8.34 -16.43 7.25
C MET A 1 8.20 -14.93 7.36
N PRO A 2 7.31 -14.27 6.60
CA PRO A 2 7.20 -12.82 6.64
C PRO A 2 6.86 -12.35 8.05
N GLU A 3 7.62 -11.37 8.56
CA GLU A 3 7.45 -10.88 9.93
C GLU A 3 6.26 -9.92 10.05
N LYS A 4 5.94 -9.18 8.98
CA LYS A 4 4.84 -8.21 8.95
C LYS A 4 4.07 -8.24 7.63
N VAL A 5 2.88 -7.65 7.65
CA VAL A 5 2.05 -7.41 6.46
C VAL A 5 2.00 -5.92 6.16
N MET A 6 2.43 -5.56 4.95
CA MET A 6 2.40 -4.22 4.41
C MET A 6 1.21 -4.07 3.46
N MET A 7 0.37 -3.06 3.68
CA MET A 7 -0.64 -2.61 2.72
C MET A 7 -0.08 -1.42 1.93
N ASN A 8 -0.01 -1.56 0.61
CA ASN A 8 0.49 -0.54 -0.31
C ASN A 8 -0.63 -0.05 -1.23
N MET A 9 -0.82 1.27 -1.26
CA MET A 9 -1.76 1.97 -2.13
C MET A 9 -1.04 3.09 -2.91
N GLY A 10 -0.49 2.73 -4.07
CA GLY A 10 0.10 3.68 -5.00
C GLY A 10 -0.94 4.54 -5.72
N PRO A 11 -0.52 5.71 -6.24
CA PRO A 11 -1.43 6.64 -6.91
C PRO A 11 -1.69 6.21 -8.37
N SER A 12 -2.74 6.79 -8.98
CA SER A 12 -3.12 6.46 -10.36
C SER A 12 -2.30 7.19 -11.44
N ASN A 13 -1.63 8.28 -11.10
CA ASN A 13 -0.92 9.14 -12.07
C ASN A 13 0.53 8.68 -12.35
N TYR A 14 1.20 8.08 -11.36
CA TYR A 14 2.51 7.45 -11.52
C TYR A 14 2.44 6.04 -10.90
N PRO A 15 1.88 5.07 -11.62
CA PRO A 15 1.56 3.77 -11.04
C PRO A 15 2.81 3.01 -10.56
N PHE A 16 3.93 3.11 -11.28
CA PHE A 16 5.12 2.34 -10.96
C PHE A 16 6.02 2.95 -9.88
N ASN A 17 6.42 4.21 -10.03
CA ASN A 17 7.52 4.78 -9.26
C ASN A 17 7.23 4.74 -7.75
N GLU A 18 6.09 5.27 -7.36
CA GLU A 18 5.73 5.42 -5.95
C GLU A 18 5.29 4.09 -5.33
N THR A 19 4.61 3.24 -6.10
CA THR A 19 4.26 1.88 -5.66
C THR A 19 5.51 1.07 -5.37
N TYR A 20 6.49 1.06 -6.27
CA TYR A 20 7.68 0.23 -6.11
C TYR A 20 8.71 0.85 -5.16
N ALA A 21 8.75 2.18 -5.04
CA ALA A 21 9.56 2.84 -4.01
C ALA A 21 9.17 2.41 -2.58
N THR A 22 7.92 2.00 -2.37
CA THR A 22 7.45 1.48 -1.08
C THR A 22 7.47 -0.05 -1.02
N LEU A 23 7.02 -0.72 -2.09
CA LEU A 23 6.93 -2.19 -2.16
C LEU A 23 8.30 -2.89 -2.10
N ILE A 24 9.28 -2.41 -2.86
CA ILE A 24 10.59 -3.07 -2.96
C ILE A 24 11.31 -3.11 -1.61
N PRO A 25 11.42 -2.00 -0.84
CA PRO A 25 12.02 -2.05 0.50
C PRO A 25 11.32 -3.03 1.45
N ALA A 26 9.99 -3.11 1.42
CA ALA A 26 9.25 -4.05 2.27
C ALA A 26 9.61 -5.51 1.95
N LEU A 27 9.69 -5.86 0.66
CA LEU A 27 10.11 -7.19 0.23
C LEU A 27 11.56 -7.50 0.62
N LEU A 28 12.46 -6.53 0.52
CA LEU A 28 13.88 -6.71 0.88
C LEU A 28 14.08 -6.99 2.38
N ILE A 29 13.23 -6.41 3.24
CA ILE A 29 13.25 -6.63 4.69
C ILE A 29 12.56 -7.96 5.07
N GLY A 30 11.89 -8.61 4.10
CA GLY A 30 11.24 -9.90 4.27
C GLY A 30 9.76 -9.81 4.66
N ASP A 31 9.15 -8.62 4.55
CA ASP A 31 7.72 -8.45 4.80
C ASP A 31 6.88 -8.95 3.61
N SER A 32 5.64 -9.33 3.90
CA SER A 32 4.64 -9.62 2.86
C SER A 32 3.92 -8.34 2.46
N VAL A 33 3.54 -8.22 1.19
CA VAL A 33 2.90 -7.03 0.65
C VAL A 33 1.53 -7.37 0.07
N VAL A 34 0.54 -6.57 0.43
CA VAL A 34 -0.77 -6.48 -0.21
C VAL A 34 -0.82 -5.17 -0.98
N MET A 35 -0.74 -5.25 -2.30
CA MET A 35 -0.81 -4.12 -3.19
C MET A 35 -2.25 -3.90 -3.66
N LYS A 36 -2.83 -2.77 -3.27
CA LYS A 36 -4.07 -2.29 -3.87
C LYS A 36 -3.78 -1.72 -5.24
N VAL A 37 -4.24 -2.41 -6.27
CA VAL A 37 -4.12 -1.96 -7.66
C VAL A 37 -4.97 -0.71 -7.87
N PRO A 38 -4.43 0.38 -8.43
CA PRO A 38 -5.21 1.57 -8.70
C PRO A 38 -6.26 1.30 -9.77
N ASN A 39 -7.45 1.88 -9.63
CA ASN A 39 -8.55 1.68 -10.59
C ASN A 39 -8.19 2.21 -11.98
N THR A 40 -7.51 3.36 -12.01
CA THR A 40 -6.98 3.97 -13.24
C THR A 40 -5.48 3.75 -13.25
N GLY A 41 -4.94 3.28 -14.38
CA GLY A 41 -3.51 2.96 -14.51
C GLY A 41 -3.10 1.59 -13.95
N GLY A 42 -4.02 0.84 -13.34
CA GLY A 42 -3.73 -0.49 -12.76
C GLY A 42 -3.24 -1.54 -13.75
N LEU A 43 -3.65 -1.44 -15.03
CA LEU A 43 -3.19 -2.35 -16.09
C LEU A 43 -1.67 -2.30 -16.30
N ALA A 44 -1.03 -1.18 -15.96
CA ALA A 44 0.43 -1.07 -16.04
C ALA A 44 1.12 -2.13 -15.16
N HIS A 45 0.50 -2.54 -14.05
CA HIS A 45 1.08 -3.52 -13.14
C HIS A 45 0.95 -4.97 -13.60
N PHE A 46 0.18 -5.27 -14.66
CA PHE A 46 -0.11 -6.65 -15.05
C PHE A 46 1.16 -7.47 -15.31
N LEU A 47 2.10 -6.91 -16.09
CA LEU A 47 3.39 -7.57 -16.37
C LEU A 47 4.22 -7.80 -15.10
N THR A 48 4.16 -6.86 -14.15
CA THR A 48 4.88 -7.03 -12.89
C THR A 48 4.22 -8.04 -11.97
N MET A 49 2.89 -8.20 -12.03
CA MET A 49 2.18 -9.23 -11.26
C MET A 49 2.63 -10.63 -11.69
N GLU A 50 2.74 -10.85 -13.00
CA GLU A 50 3.28 -12.10 -13.56
C GLU A 50 4.72 -12.33 -13.09
N ALA A 51 5.60 -11.33 -13.24
CA ALA A 51 6.97 -11.43 -12.78
C ALA A 51 7.09 -11.71 -11.27
N TYR A 52 6.27 -11.07 -10.44
CA TYR A 52 6.24 -11.31 -9.00
C TYR A 52 5.76 -12.73 -8.65
N ALA A 53 4.77 -13.26 -9.36
CA ALA A 53 4.28 -14.61 -9.16
C ALA A 53 5.34 -15.68 -9.51
N GLU A 54 6.19 -15.40 -10.49
CA GLU A 54 7.32 -16.28 -10.86
C GLU A 54 8.49 -16.18 -9.88
N CYS A 55 8.77 -14.97 -9.36
CA CYS A 55 9.95 -14.73 -8.52
C CYS A 55 9.74 -15.02 -7.04
N PHE A 56 8.51 -14.93 -6.53
CA PHE A 56 8.21 -15.00 -5.11
C PHE A 56 7.27 -16.15 -4.74
N PRO A 57 7.42 -16.77 -3.56
CA PRO A 57 6.46 -17.74 -3.04
C PRO A 57 5.04 -17.16 -2.93
N ALA A 58 4.04 -18.02 -3.07
CA ALA A 58 2.64 -17.65 -2.87
C ALA A 58 2.42 -16.99 -1.49
N GLY A 59 1.70 -15.86 -1.48
CA GLY A 59 1.41 -15.10 -0.27
C GLY A 59 2.41 -14.00 0.08
N VAL A 60 3.58 -13.95 -0.57
CA VAL A 60 4.55 -12.85 -0.34
C VAL A 60 4.09 -11.55 -1.01
N VAL A 61 3.63 -11.61 -2.26
CA VAL A 61 3.05 -10.48 -2.98
C VAL A 61 1.61 -10.81 -3.34
N ASN A 62 0.68 -9.99 -2.87
CA ASN A 62 -0.76 -10.16 -3.09
C ASN A 62 -1.33 -8.91 -3.73
N PHE A 63 -2.29 -9.07 -4.63
CA PHE A 63 -2.92 -7.95 -5.33
C PHE A 63 -4.40 -7.86 -5.02
N VAL A 64 -4.90 -6.65 -4.76
CA VAL A 64 -6.33 -6.38 -4.53
C VAL A 64 -6.82 -5.32 -5.51
N SER A 65 -7.81 -5.67 -6.33
CA SER A 65 -8.50 -4.74 -7.24
C SER A 65 -9.81 -4.23 -6.62
N GLY A 66 -10.46 -3.24 -7.24
CA GLY A 66 -11.73 -2.69 -6.77
C GLY A 66 -11.62 -1.29 -6.13
N ARG A 67 -12.76 -0.74 -5.72
CA ARG A 67 -12.84 0.62 -5.17
C ARG A 67 -12.23 0.67 -3.76
N GLY A 68 -11.32 1.61 -3.53
CA GLY A 68 -10.63 1.75 -2.24
C GLY A 68 -11.58 1.87 -1.04
N ARG A 69 -12.71 2.58 -1.19
CA ARG A 69 -13.74 2.70 -0.14
C ARG A 69 -14.43 1.39 0.24
N ASP A 70 -14.45 0.42 -0.66
CA ASP A 70 -15.12 -0.86 -0.46
C ASP A 70 -14.12 -1.94 0.00
N THR A 71 -12.86 -1.82 -0.43
CA THR A 71 -11.81 -2.83 -0.15
C THR A 71 -10.93 -2.50 1.05
N MET A 72 -10.67 -1.22 1.33
CA MET A 72 -9.65 -0.85 2.32
C MET A 72 -10.14 -0.82 3.75
N PRO A 73 -11.34 -0.31 4.08
CA PRO A 73 -11.88 -0.41 5.44
C PRO A 73 -11.84 -1.84 6.01
N PRO A 74 -12.35 -2.89 5.33
CA PRO A 74 -12.29 -4.25 5.89
C PRO A 74 -10.85 -4.78 6.04
N CYS A 75 -9.94 -4.40 5.13
CA CYS A 75 -8.53 -4.76 5.28
C CYS A 75 -7.90 -4.11 6.52
N MET A 76 -8.19 -2.83 6.77
CA MET A 76 -7.68 -2.11 7.93
C MET A 76 -8.34 -2.63 9.22
N GLU A 77 -9.65 -2.87 9.22
CA GLU A 77 -10.41 -3.40 10.36
C GLU A 77 -9.99 -4.82 10.75
N SER A 78 -9.48 -5.62 9.80
CA SER A 78 -8.93 -6.95 10.09
C SER A 78 -7.79 -6.91 11.12
N GLY A 79 -7.13 -5.76 11.22
CA GLY A 79 -5.97 -5.53 12.07
C GLY A 79 -4.68 -6.18 11.56
N LEU A 80 -4.74 -7.11 10.62
CA LEU A 80 -3.58 -7.83 10.09
C LEU A 80 -2.54 -6.92 9.41
N VAL A 81 -2.88 -5.67 9.12
CA VAL A 81 -1.97 -4.68 8.50
C VAL A 81 -1.07 -4.03 9.56
N ASP A 82 0.21 -4.36 9.51
CA ASP A 82 1.27 -3.78 10.35
C ASP A 82 1.79 -2.46 9.79
N ILE A 83 2.02 -2.41 8.48
CA ILE A 83 2.60 -1.27 7.76
C ILE A 83 1.58 -0.76 6.73
N PHE A 84 1.35 0.55 6.68
CA PHE A 84 0.42 1.17 5.74
C PHE A 84 1.12 2.26 4.92
N ALA A 85 1.34 1.99 3.63
CA ALA A 85 1.86 2.94 2.66
C ALA A 85 0.71 3.42 1.77
N PHE A 86 0.37 4.71 1.86
CA PHE A 86 -0.77 5.28 1.15
C PHE A 86 -0.45 6.63 0.56
N ILE A 87 -0.73 6.79 -0.73
CA ILE A 87 -0.53 8.05 -1.44
C ILE A 87 -1.90 8.56 -1.90
N GLY A 88 -2.31 9.68 -1.29
CA GLY A 88 -3.62 10.29 -1.52
C GLY A 88 -3.88 11.43 -0.53
N SER A 89 -5.15 11.75 -0.30
CA SER A 89 -5.52 12.85 0.59
C SER A 89 -5.37 12.48 2.07
N SER A 90 -5.00 13.47 2.89
CA SER A 90 -4.88 13.29 4.34
C SER A 90 -6.15 12.81 5.01
N LYS A 91 -7.29 13.38 4.62
CA LYS A 91 -8.59 12.96 5.14
C LYS A 91 -8.87 11.47 4.90
N ALA A 92 -8.46 10.93 3.75
CA ALA A 92 -8.65 9.52 3.44
C ALA A 92 -7.71 8.63 4.27
N ALA A 93 -6.44 9.02 4.38
CA ALA A 93 -5.46 8.30 5.20
C ALA A 93 -5.90 8.25 6.67
N ASP A 94 -6.30 9.39 7.24
CA ASP A 94 -6.74 9.48 8.65
C ASP A 94 -7.98 8.62 8.92
N ALA A 95 -8.92 8.55 7.96
CA ALA A 95 -10.09 7.70 8.08
C ALA A 95 -9.71 6.21 8.12
N LEU A 96 -8.77 5.78 7.27
CA LEU A 96 -8.31 4.39 7.21
C LEU A 96 -7.48 3.99 8.45
N VAL A 97 -6.62 4.88 8.93
CA VAL A 97 -5.83 4.63 10.15
C VAL A 97 -6.74 4.51 11.38
N LYS A 98 -7.81 5.32 11.47
CA LYS A 98 -8.80 5.25 12.55
C LYS A 98 -9.65 3.98 12.54
N ALA A 99 -9.85 3.37 11.38
CA ALA A 99 -10.66 2.16 11.26
C ALA A 99 -9.99 0.93 11.92
N ARG A 100 -8.68 0.97 12.17
CA ARG A 100 -7.97 -0.19 12.71
C ARG A 100 -8.21 -0.37 14.22
N PRO A 101 -8.41 -1.62 14.69
CA PRO A 101 -8.66 -1.94 16.10
C PRO A 101 -7.51 -1.65 17.09
N TRP A 102 -6.26 -1.43 16.63
CA TRP A 102 -5.11 -1.10 17.50
C TRP A 102 -4.22 0.02 16.97
N ILE A 103 -3.49 0.66 17.89
CA ILE A 103 -2.44 1.63 17.57
C ILE A 103 -1.31 0.96 16.80
N LEU A 104 -0.76 1.66 15.80
CA LEU A 104 0.38 1.18 15.02
C LEU A 104 1.54 1.18 16.01
N LYS A 105 2.23 0.05 16.22
CA LYS A 105 3.48 0.05 17.02
C LYS A 105 4.46 0.97 16.31
N CYS A 106 4.48 2.22 16.75
CA CYS A 106 5.31 3.30 16.25
C CYS A 106 6.75 3.02 16.70
N ASN A 107 7.50 2.27 15.90
CA ASN A 107 8.93 2.15 16.11
C ASN A 107 9.60 3.34 15.40
N ARG A 108 10.20 4.24 16.18
CA ARG A 108 10.72 5.55 15.74
C ARG A 108 11.89 5.49 14.75
N GLU A 109 12.37 4.28 14.40
CA GLU A 109 13.60 4.07 13.62
C GLU A 109 13.38 3.51 12.21
N MET A 110 12.14 3.16 11.81
CA MET A 110 11.78 2.97 10.40
C MET A 110 10.47 3.70 10.09
N ASN A 111 10.57 5.02 9.90
CA ASN A 111 9.49 5.83 9.35
C ASN A 111 9.30 5.50 7.85
N ILE A 112 8.34 4.63 7.52
CA ILE A 112 7.60 4.77 6.26
C ILE A 112 6.17 5.16 6.62
N TYR A 113 6.01 6.45 6.92
CA TYR A 113 4.83 7.22 6.53
C TYR A 113 5.20 7.89 5.21
N ILE A 114 4.79 7.37 4.06
CA ILE A 114 4.83 8.18 2.83
C ILE A 114 3.45 8.73 2.56
N TYR A 115 3.16 9.81 3.28
CA TYR A 115 2.26 10.86 2.86
C TYR A 115 2.94 11.66 1.73
N ILE A 116 2.75 11.31 0.44
CA ILE A 116 2.88 12.34 -0.60
C ILE A 116 1.50 12.98 -0.70
N CYS A 117 1.26 13.97 0.15
CA CYS A 117 0.26 14.97 -0.13
C CYS A 117 0.78 15.73 -1.35
N LEU A 118 0.50 15.24 -2.57
CA LEU A 118 0.46 16.14 -3.71
C LEU A 118 -0.70 17.09 -3.38
N GLY A 119 -0.36 18.20 -2.72
CA GLY A 119 -1.10 19.40 -2.98
C GLY A 119 -1.05 19.61 -4.48
N VAL A 120 -2.06 19.11 -5.20
CA VAL A 120 -2.66 19.90 -6.25
C VAL A 120 -3.32 21.11 -5.58
N GLY A 121 -2.49 21.93 -4.93
CA GLY A 121 -2.79 23.33 -4.73
C GLY A 121 -2.89 23.90 -6.13
N GLY A 122 -4.03 24.53 -6.40
CA GLY A 122 -4.33 25.10 -7.69
C GLY A 122 -3.17 25.94 -8.22
N PHE A 123 -2.89 25.77 -9.51
CA PHE A 123 -2.69 26.95 -10.34
C PHE A 123 -4.08 27.57 -10.53
N GLY A 124 -4.41 28.50 -9.63
CA GLY A 124 -5.66 29.25 -9.56
C GLY A 124 -5.64 30.15 -8.34
#